data_AF-A0A975G5Y0-F1
#
_entry.id   AF-A0A975G5Y0-F1
#
_cell.length_a   1.000
_cell.length_b   1.000
_cell.length_c   1.000
_cell.angle_alpha   90.00
_cell.angle_beta   90.00
_cell.angle_gamma   90.00
#
_symmetry.space_group_name_H-M   'P 1'
#
loop_
_entity.id
_entity.type
_entity.pdbx_description
1 polymer ?
#
loop_
_entity_poly.entity_id
_entity_poly.type
_entity_poly.pdbx_seq_one_letter_code
_entity_poly.pdbx_strand_id
1 'polypeptide(L)'
;MPLYIVLPLVAAVVALIWWQGTLGYDFVSPPPEQKLAQARAEAARDFSGNAPADAPRRPAVNGQAEPVEPAPDTPQEPEIDLGNLETSPGLQSYAVETPKGSDHLVKLATALEAKGAFQRALLAWERVIDHAQPQPDPDSIAQALASVKRLRPTLPAWNIDPEDSIPIVIHAGTGQATATALKPILDDVAREIAVASKGILTVTVDIAVGKKMPNPTGPAPVALWISGAAKDAPATEALSFTVENPAHLRSQVFATVYGLVGGQLKRKTAYAPLSELPSGEDPVESLNCRITRLCWRELGAGLNLAPPPPPAPATPERRNEEPAPRPNRGNSTPNKPAKPATTPAKPAPRATPAPNPAPRSTRPTR
;
A
#
# COMPACT_ATOMS: atom_id res chain seq x y z
N MET A 1 -4.40 -31.49 -33.68
CA MET A 1 -4.19 -30.41 -34.67
C MET A 1 -2.88 -29.71 -34.34
N PRO A 2 -1.99 -29.47 -35.31
CA PRO A 2 -0.74 -28.74 -35.07
C PRO A 2 -1.00 -27.29 -34.63
N LEU A 3 -0.23 -26.79 -33.66
CA LEU A 3 -0.38 -25.45 -33.05
C LEU A 3 -0.35 -24.32 -34.10
N TYR A 4 0.48 -24.47 -35.14
CA TYR A 4 0.64 -23.50 -36.22
C TYR A 4 -0.59 -23.41 -37.16
N ILE A 5 -1.55 -24.33 -37.06
CA ILE A 5 -2.82 -24.28 -37.82
C ILE A 5 -3.92 -23.64 -36.96
N VAL A 6 -3.91 -23.88 -35.64
CA VAL A 6 -4.97 -23.40 -34.73
C VAL A 6 -4.89 -21.89 -34.52
N LEU A 7 -3.69 -21.35 -34.28
CA LEU A 7 -3.47 -19.92 -34.07
C LEU A 7 -3.97 -19.02 -35.21
N PRO A 8 -3.61 -19.24 -36.49
CA PRO A 8 -4.10 -18.40 -37.58
C PRO A 8 -5.60 -18.57 -37.83
N LEU A 9 -6.17 -19.76 -37.58
CA LEU A 9 -7.60 -20.00 -37.71
C LEU A 9 -8.40 -19.20 -36.67
N VAL A 10 -7.95 -19.19 -35.41
CA VAL A 10 -8.59 -18.41 -34.34
C VAL A 10 -8.51 -16.90 -34.65
N ALA A 11 -7.34 -16.42 -35.09
CA ALA A 11 -7.17 -15.03 -35.48
C ALA A 11 -8.10 -14.64 -36.64
N ALA A 12 -8.25 -15.51 -37.65
CA ALA A 12 -9.16 -15.29 -38.77
C ALA A 12 -10.62 -15.23 -38.34
N VAL A 13 -11.06 -16.11 -37.43
CA VAL A 13 -12.43 -16.10 -36.90
C VAL A 13 -12.71 -14.83 -36.10
N VAL A 14 -11.79 -14.43 -35.21
CA VAL A 14 -11.93 -13.18 -34.43
C VAL A 14 -11.96 -11.96 -35.36
N ALA A 15 -11.09 -11.90 -36.36
CA ALA A 15 -11.06 -10.82 -37.34
C ALA A 15 -12.36 -10.76 -38.17
N LEU A 16 -12.92 -11.91 -38.56
CA LEU A 16 -14.17 -11.98 -39.31
C LEU A 16 -15.37 -11.53 -38.48
N ILE A 17 -15.44 -11.97 -37.21
CA ILE A 17 -16.49 -11.56 -36.27
C ILE A 17 -16.40 -10.05 -36.01
N TRP A 18 -15.19 -9.54 -35.77
CA TRP A 18 -14.98 -8.12 -35.54
C TRP A 18 -15.36 -7.29 -36.77
N TRP A 19 -14.90 -7.69 -37.96
CA TRP A 19 -15.21 -7.03 -39.22
C TRP A 19 -16.72 -7.00 -39.52
N GLN A 20 -17.42 -8.13 -39.34
CA GLN A 20 -18.87 -8.18 -39.47
C GLN A 20 -19.58 -7.32 -38.41
N GLY A 21 -19.05 -7.27 -37.19
CA GLY A 21 -19.57 -6.44 -36.11
C GLY A 21 -19.41 -4.94 -36.40
N THR A 22 -18.33 -4.52 -37.07
CA THR A 22 -18.02 -3.10 -37.30
C THR A 22 -18.48 -2.56 -38.64
N LEU A 23 -18.89 -3.42 -39.58
CA LEU A 23 -19.23 -3.08 -40.97
C LEU A 23 -20.37 -2.03 -41.12
N GLY A 24 -21.16 -1.79 -40.08
CA GLY A 24 -22.26 -0.82 -40.07
C GLY A 24 -22.11 0.34 -39.08
N TYR A 25 -20.99 0.44 -38.38
CA TYR A 25 -20.76 1.51 -37.40
C TYR A 25 -19.97 2.65 -38.04
N ASP A 26 -20.58 3.82 -38.10
CA ASP A 26 -19.89 5.07 -38.39
C ASP A 26 -19.23 5.57 -37.10
N PHE A 27 -17.90 5.42 -37.02
CA PHE A 27 -17.09 5.87 -35.88
C PHE A 27 -16.58 7.31 -36.05
N VAL A 28 -16.89 7.95 -37.17
CA VAL A 28 -16.35 9.26 -37.54
C VAL A 28 -17.41 10.35 -37.39
N SER A 29 -18.68 10.04 -37.61
CA SER A 29 -19.77 11.00 -37.45
C SER A 29 -20.37 10.97 -36.04
N PRO A 30 -20.64 12.13 -35.42
CA PRO A 30 -21.35 12.18 -34.15
C PRO A 30 -22.75 11.58 -34.29
N PRO A 31 -23.26 10.83 -33.29
CA PRO A 31 -24.58 10.23 -33.36
C PRO A 31 -25.67 11.30 -33.54
N PRO A 32 -26.66 11.10 -34.42
CA PRO A 32 -27.76 12.04 -34.59
C PRO A 32 -28.53 12.22 -33.29
N GLU A 33 -28.91 13.46 -32.96
CA GLU A 33 -29.53 13.82 -31.67
C GLU A 33 -30.77 12.98 -31.31
N GLN A 34 -31.49 12.48 -32.32
CA GLN A 34 -32.64 11.58 -32.12
C GLN A 34 -32.25 10.24 -31.48
N LYS A 35 -31.09 9.67 -31.82
CA LYS A 35 -30.58 8.44 -31.20
C LYS A 35 -30.11 8.68 -29.77
N LEU A 36 -29.54 9.86 -29.49
CA LEU A 36 -29.17 10.27 -28.13
C LEU A 36 -30.40 10.52 -27.26
N ALA A 37 -31.46 11.11 -27.82
CA ALA A 37 -32.73 11.30 -27.13
C ALA A 37 -33.42 9.96 -26.81
N GLN A 38 -33.39 9.00 -27.76
CA GLN A 38 -33.90 7.64 -27.50
C GLN A 38 -33.07 6.91 -26.44
N ALA A 39 -31.74 6.92 -26.53
CA ALA A 39 -30.88 6.30 -25.53
C ALA A 39 -31.05 6.91 -24.13
N ARG A 40 -31.26 8.23 -24.03
CA ARG A 40 -31.59 8.91 -22.77
C ARG A 40 -32.97 8.50 -22.24
N ALA A 41 -33.97 8.34 -23.12
CA ALA A 41 -35.31 7.90 -22.73
C ALA A 41 -35.33 6.43 -22.28
N GLU A 42 -34.51 5.58 -22.90
CA GLU A 42 -34.35 4.17 -22.56
C GLU A 42 -33.59 4.01 -21.23
N ALA A 43 -32.48 4.73 -21.06
CA ALA A 43 -31.77 4.80 -19.79
C ALA A 43 -32.67 5.33 -18.65
N ALA A 44 -33.46 6.37 -18.91
CA ALA A 44 -34.40 6.89 -17.91
C ALA A 44 -35.49 5.88 -17.51
N ARG A 45 -35.88 4.97 -18.42
CA ARG A 45 -36.81 3.87 -18.10
C ARG A 45 -36.17 2.80 -17.22
N ASP A 46 -34.92 2.45 -17.49
CA ASP A 46 -34.18 1.45 -16.71
C ASP A 46 -33.87 1.93 -15.28
N PHE A 47 -33.70 3.24 -15.09
CA PHE A 47 -33.47 3.84 -13.77
C PHE A 47 -34.75 4.07 -12.94
N SER A 48 -35.95 3.99 -13.52
CA SER A 48 -37.22 4.28 -12.80
C SER A 48 -37.86 3.04 -12.12
N GLY A 49 -37.16 1.91 -12.09
CA GLY A 49 -37.73 0.60 -11.72
C GLY A 49 -37.89 0.28 -10.24
N ASN A 50 -37.45 1.12 -9.28
CA ASN A 50 -37.59 0.82 -7.83
C ASN A 50 -37.73 2.08 -6.97
N ALA A 51 -38.85 2.80 -7.08
CA ALA A 51 -39.26 3.77 -6.05
C ALA A 51 -40.34 3.12 -5.16
N PRO A 52 -40.20 3.14 -3.81
CA PRO A 52 -41.21 2.58 -2.92
C PRO A 52 -42.54 3.31 -3.06
N ALA A 53 -43.61 2.53 -3.11
CA ALA A 53 -44.98 2.96 -3.23
C ALA A 53 -45.47 3.60 -1.91
N ASP A 54 -45.14 4.86 -1.67
CA ASP A 54 -45.99 5.75 -0.88
C ASP A 54 -45.57 7.22 -1.05
N ALA A 55 -46.21 7.91 -1.99
CA ALA A 55 -46.22 9.36 -2.04
C ALA A 55 -47.64 9.82 -2.40
N PRO A 56 -48.26 10.75 -1.65
CA PRO A 56 -49.63 11.16 -1.90
C PRO A 56 -49.75 11.86 -3.25
N ARG A 57 -50.72 11.43 -4.06
CA ARG A 57 -51.13 12.12 -5.29
C ARG A 57 -51.54 13.55 -4.96
N ARG A 58 -50.77 14.54 -5.42
CA ARG A 58 -51.23 15.94 -5.45
C ARG A 58 -52.29 16.10 -6.56
N PRO A 59 -53.39 16.82 -6.31
CA PRO A 59 -54.39 17.08 -7.33
C PRO A 59 -53.83 18.01 -8.42
N ALA A 60 -54.22 17.75 -9.65
CA ALA A 60 -53.89 18.58 -10.81
C ALA A 60 -54.44 20.01 -10.62
N VAL A 61 -53.55 21.00 -10.70
CA VAL A 61 -53.93 22.41 -10.83
C VAL A 61 -53.71 22.82 -12.28
N ASN A 62 -54.80 23.20 -12.93
CA ASN A 62 -54.84 23.77 -14.27
C ASN A 62 -54.12 25.13 -14.32
N GLY A 63 -53.27 25.29 -15.33
CA GLY A 63 -53.07 26.51 -16.13
C GLY A 63 -52.87 27.85 -15.42
N GLN A 64 -51.61 28.27 -15.33
CA GLN A 64 -51.18 29.63 -15.68
C GLN A 64 -49.65 29.63 -15.82
N ALA A 65 -49.14 30.07 -16.97
CA ALA A 65 -47.71 30.25 -17.19
C ALA A 65 -47.26 31.49 -16.43
N GLU A 66 -46.61 31.29 -15.28
CA GLU A 66 -45.88 32.35 -14.60
C GLU A 66 -44.45 32.44 -15.16
N PRO A 67 -43.86 33.66 -15.24
CA PRO A 67 -42.51 33.88 -15.74
C PRO A 67 -41.50 33.00 -14.98
N VAL A 68 -40.64 32.31 -15.72
CA VAL A 68 -39.57 31.48 -15.16
C VAL A 68 -38.65 32.36 -14.33
N GLU A 69 -38.81 32.28 -13.01
CA GLU A 69 -37.84 32.75 -12.03
C GLU A 69 -36.51 32.03 -12.34
N PRO A 70 -35.38 32.75 -12.46
CA PRO A 70 -34.10 32.12 -12.74
C PRO A 70 -33.83 31.08 -11.65
N ALA A 71 -33.60 29.84 -12.08
CA ALA A 71 -33.32 28.74 -11.17
C ALA A 71 -32.25 29.19 -10.17
N PRO A 72 -32.45 28.96 -8.85
CA PRO A 72 -31.44 29.30 -7.87
C PRO A 72 -30.14 28.63 -8.28
N ASP A 73 -29.06 29.42 -8.37
CA ASP A 73 -27.72 28.95 -8.67
C ASP A 73 -27.44 27.71 -7.82
N THR A 74 -27.51 26.53 -8.45
CA THR A 74 -27.07 25.29 -7.83
C THR A 74 -25.64 25.56 -7.35
N PRO A 75 -25.33 25.42 -6.05
CA PRO A 75 -23.97 25.59 -5.58
C PRO A 75 -23.07 24.70 -6.43
N GLN A 76 -22.20 25.30 -7.26
CA GLN A 76 -21.26 24.54 -8.05
C GLN A 76 -20.43 23.74 -7.06
N GLU A 77 -20.53 22.41 -7.15
CA GLU A 77 -19.71 21.53 -6.36
C GLU A 77 -18.24 21.92 -6.61
N PRO A 78 -17.45 22.19 -5.56
CA PRO A 78 -16.11 22.74 -5.72
C PRO A 78 -15.30 21.83 -6.64
N GLU A 79 -14.63 22.44 -7.61
CA GLU A 79 -13.81 21.71 -8.58
C GLU A 79 -12.75 20.87 -7.84
N ILE A 80 -12.72 19.57 -8.14
CA ILE A 80 -11.80 18.64 -7.49
C ILE A 80 -10.42 18.85 -8.10
N ASP A 81 -9.45 19.22 -7.26
CA ASP A 81 -8.04 19.33 -7.67
C ASP A 81 -7.48 17.94 -8.02
N LEU A 82 -7.23 17.71 -9.31
CA LEU A 82 -6.65 16.48 -9.82
C LEU A 82 -5.11 16.45 -9.70
N GLY A 83 -4.51 17.59 -9.37
CA GLY A 83 -3.08 17.83 -9.44
C GLY A 83 -2.54 17.91 -10.87
N ASN A 84 -1.22 18.06 -10.99
CA ASN A 84 -0.55 18.14 -12.29
C ASN A 84 -0.45 16.77 -12.97
N LEU A 85 -1.29 16.51 -13.98
CA LEU A 85 -1.35 15.23 -14.70
C LEU A 85 -0.14 14.93 -15.60
N GLU A 86 0.65 15.95 -15.97
CA GLU A 86 1.83 15.81 -16.84
C GLU A 86 3.05 15.21 -16.12
N THR A 87 3.01 15.18 -14.79
CA THR A 87 4.10 14.64 -13.97
C THR A 87 3.78 13.22 -13.51
N SER A 88 4.80 12.38 -13.35
CA SER A 88 4.60 11.08 -12.70
C SER A 88 4.28 11.27 -11.22
N PRO A 89 3.22 10.65 -10.68
CA PRO A 89 2.86 10.79 -9.28
C PRO A 89 3.84 10.02 -8.39
N GLY A 90 4.05 10.51 -7.16
CA GLY A 90 4.73 9.75 -6.12
C GLY A 90 3.76 8.82 -5.39
N LEU A 91 4.27 7.85 -4.64
CA LEU A 91 3.43 6.89 -3.91
C LEU A 91 2.59 7.57 -2.81
N GLN A 92 3.01 8.76 -2.35
CA GLN A 92 2.30 9.59 -1.37
C GLN A 92 1.30 10.57 -1.99
N SER A 93 1.15 10.60 -3.32
CA SER A 93 0.20 11.50 -3.97
C SER A 93 -1.21 11.30 -3.39
N TYR A 94 -1.93 12.41 -3.26
CA TYR A 94 -3.28 12.50 -2.70
C TYR A 94 -3.42 12.17 -1.20
N ALA A 95 -2.33 11.90 -0.47
CA ALA A 95 -2.40 11.78 0.99
C ALA A 95 -2.84 13.08 1.69
N VAL A 96 -2.60 14.24 1.09
CA VAL A 96 -3.07 15.54 1.60
C VAL A 96 -4.58 15.74 1.44
N GLU A 97 -5.22 14.94 0.59
CA GLU A 97 -6.66 14.97 0.34
C GLU A 97 -7.42 14.11 1.35
N THR A 98 -6.72 13.22 2.08
CA THR A 98 -7.28 12.34 3.11
C THR A 98 -8.17 13.03 4.13
N PRO A 99 -7.82 14.20 4.71
CA PRO A 99 -8.67 14.87 5.70
C PRO A 99 -10.04 15.31 5.16
N LYS A 100 -10.24 15.33 3.83
CA LYS A 100 -11.52 15.66 3.19
C LYS A 100 -12.51 14.48 3.17
N GLY A 101 -12.10 13.29 3.62
CA GLY A 101 -12.95 12.11 3.77
C GLY A 101 -12.97 11.16 2.57
N SER A 102 -13.58 9.99 2.76
CA SER A 102 -13.66 8.92 1.75
C SER A 102 -14.41 9.35 0.49
N ASP A 103 -15.54 10.07 0.64
CA ASP A 103 -16.38 10.49 -0.48
C ASP A 103 -15.62 11.41 -1.44
N HIS A 104 -14.80 12.32 -0.89
CA HIS A 104 -13.94 13.18 -1.68
C HIS A 104 -12.89 12.37 -2.46
N LEU A 105 -12.24 11.41 -1.81
CA LEU A 105 -11.27 10.54 -2.45
C LEU A 105 -11.89 9.64 -3.53
N VAL A 106 -13.11 9.15 -3.33
CA VAL A 106 -13.89 8.39 -4.33
C VAL A 106 -14.19 9.25 -5.55
N LYS A 107 -14.65 10.49 -5.36
CA LYS A 107 -14.91 11.43 -6.46
C LYS A 107 -13.63 11.79 -7.21
N LEU A 108 -12.55 12.06 -6.48
CA LEU A 108 -11.22 12.31 -7.04
C LEU A 108 -10.74 11.13 -7.90
N ALA A 109 -10.82 9.91 -7.36
CA ALA A 109 -10.40 8.71 -8.08
C ALA A 109 -11.23 8.49 -9.36
N THR A 110 -12.54 8.69 -9.27
CA THR A 110 -13.47 8.58 -10.41
C THR A 110 -13.17 9.65 -11.48
N ALA A 111 -12.89 10.89 -11.08
CA ALA A 111 -12.52 11.96 -12.00
C ALA A 111 -11.18 11.67 -12.70
N LEU A 112 -10.20 11.13 -11.97
CA LEU A 112 -8.92 10.70 -12.56
C LEU A 112 -9.09 9.57 -13.57
N GLU A 113 -9.96 8.59 -13.30
CA GLU A 113 -10.28 7.53 -14.27
C GLU A 113 -10.95 8.09 -15.52
N ALA A 114 -11.91 9.00 -15.37
CA ALA A 114 -12.60 9.64 -16.49
C ALA A 114 -11.65 10.44 -17.41
N LYS A 115 -10.53 10.93 -16.86
CA LYS A 115 -9.46 11.60 -17.62
C LYS A 115 -8.39 10.65 -18.16
N GLY A 116 -8.52 9.33 -17.95
CA GLY A 116 -7.54 8.33 -18.37
C GLY A 116 -6.26 8.29 -17.52
N ALA A 117 -6.23 8.98 -16.37
CA ALA A 117 -5.08 9.05 -15.47
C ALA A 117 -5.04 7.83 -14.51
N PHE A 118 -5.04 6.62 -15.06
CA PHE A 118 -5.26 5.37 -14.30
C PHE A 118 -4.25 5.13 -13.16
N GLN A 119 -2.98 5.49 -13.32
CA GLN A 119 -1.99 5.35 -12.24
C GLN A 119 -2.31 6.26 -11.05
N ARG A 120 -2.78 7.48 -11.32
CA ARG A 120 -3.21 8.45 -10.30
C ARG A 120 -4.53 8.02 -9.67
N ALA A 121 -5.48 7.55 -10.48
CA ALA A 121 -6.73 6.99 -9.99
C ALA A 121 -6.48 5.81 -9.02
N LEU A 122 -5.57 4.89 -9.36
CA LEU A 122 -5.22 3.79 -8.46
C LEU A 122 -4.67 4.30 -7.12
N LEU A 123 -3.82 5.34 -7.13
CA LEU A 123 -3.33 5.94 -5.88
C LEU A 123 -4.46 6.55 -5.06
N ALA A 124 -5.40 7.26 -5.69
CA ALA A 124 -6.55 7.83 -5.00
C ALA A 124 -7.47 6.74 -4.41
N TRP A 125 -7.71 5.63 -5.13
CA TRP A 125 -8.41 4.47 -4.57
C TRP A 125 -7.67 3.82 -3.41
N GLU A 126 -6.34 3.68 -3.50
CA GLU A 126 -5.52 3.19 -2.39
C GLU A 126 -5.61 4.14 -1.18
N ARG A 127 -5.72 5.47 -1.37
CA ARG A 127 -5.96 6.41 -0.26
C ARG A 127 -7.31 6.22 0.42
N VAL A 128 -8.36 5.80 -0.28
CA VAL A 128 -9.64 5.44 0.37
C VAL A 128 -9.41 4.31 1.39
N ILE A 129 -8.55 3.34 1.06
CA ILE A 129 -8.21 2.19 1.91
C ILE A 129 -7.27 2.59 3.06
N ASP A 130 -6.22 3.36 2.77
CA ASP A 130 -5.15 3.66 3.74
C ASP A 130 -5.59 4.58 4.89
N HIS A 131 -6.54 5.46 4.63
CA HIS A 131 -6.50 6.76 5.26
C HIS A 131 -7.85 7.34 5.68
N ALA A 132 -8.97 6.70 5.33
CA ALA A 132 -10.27 7.27 5.65
C ALA A 132 -10.50 7.32 7.16
N GLN A 133 -10.35 8.53 7.71
CA GLN A 133 -10.82 8.92 9.02
C GLN A 133 -11.82 10.07 8.84
N PRO A 134 -13.01 10.00 9.50
CA PRO A 134 -13.54 8.85 10.23
C PRO A 134 -13.67 7.61 9.32
N GLN A 135 -13.79 6.42 9.93
CA GLN A 135 -13.82 5.13 9.25
C GLN A 135 -14.63 5.23 7.95
N PRO A 136 -14.06 4.85 6.79
CA PRO A 136 -14.75 4.98 5.52
C PRO A 136 -16.06 4.21 5.56
N ASP A 137 -17.06 4.77 4.88
CA ASP A 137 -18.31 4.05 4.64
C ASP A 137 -18.02 2.69 3.96
N PRO A 138 -18.71 1.60 4.35
CA PRO A 138 -18.48 0.28 3.77
C PRO A 138 -18.59 0.24 2.25
N ASP A 139 -19.47 1.04 1.65
CA ASP A 139 -19.64 1.10 0.19
C ASP A 139 -18.42 1.77 -0.47
N SER A 140 -17.85 2.79 0.16
CA SER A 140 -16.61 3.42 -0.30
C SER A 140 -15.44 2.44 -0.29
N ILE A 141 -15.31 1.62 0.77
CA ILE A 141 -14.29 0.55 0.82
C ILE A 141 -14.54 -0.49 -0.26
N ALA A 142 -15.79 -0.97 -0.42
CA ALA A 142 -16.12 -1.97 -1.42
C ALA A 142 -15.80 -1.47 -2.84
N GLN A 143 -16.14 -0.21 -3.14
CA GLN A 143 -15.82 0.43 -4.40
C GLN A 143 -14.31 0.57 -4.61
N ALA A 144 -13.56 1.00 -3.59
CA ALA A 144 -12.11 1.11 -3.66
C ALA A 144 -11.44 -0.25 -3.91
N LEU A 145 -11.87 -1.31 -3.20
CA LEU A 145 -11.34 -2.66 -3.39
C LEU A 145 -11.65 -3.19 -4.80
N ALA A 146 -12.86 -2.98 -5.31
CA ALA A 146 -13.24 -3.37 -6.67
C ALA A 146 -12.41 -2.63 -7.73
N SER A 147 -12.20 -1.33 -7.56
CA SER A 147 -11.38 -0.52 -8.47
C SER A 147 -9.90 -0.89 -8.40
N VAL A 148 -9.34 -1.15 -7.21
CA VAL A 148 -7.96 -1.64 -7.06
C VAL A 148 -7.79 -2.99 -7.75
N LYS A 149 -8.73 -3.93 -7.56
CA LYS A 149 -8.72 -5.25 -8.22
C LYS A 149 -8.75 -5.13 -9.75
N ARG A 150 -9.52 -4.17 -10.28
CA ARG A 150 -9.63 -3.91 -11.73
C ARG A 150 -8.41 -3.19 -12.32
N LEU A 151 -7.91 -2.14 -11.66
CA LEU A 151 -6.85 -1.28 -12.21
C LEU A 151 -5.44 -1.82 -11.99
N ARG A 152 -5.18 -2.48 -10.86
CA ARG A 152 -3.81 -2.90 -10.52
C ARG A 152 -3.19 -3.87 -11.54
N PRO A 153 -3.92 -4.83 -12.14
CA PRO A 153 -3.35 -5.72 -13.16
C PRO A 153 -3.03 -5.01 -14.49
N THR A 154 -3.71 -3.90 -14.81
CA THR A 154 -3.53 -3.20 -16.10
C THR A 154 -2.36 -2.21 -16.09
N LEU A 155 -1.83 -1.91 -14.90
CA LEU A 155 -0.74 -0.97 -14.71
C LEU A 155 0.61 -1.71 -14.57
N PRO A 156 1.71 -1.10 -15.07
CA PRO A 156 3.05 -1.65 -14.92
C PRO A 156 3.44 -1.77 -13.43
N ALA A 157 4.53 -2.49 -13.17
CA ALA A 157 5.14 -2.49 -11.85
C ALA A 157 5.46 -1.05 -11.41
N TRP A 158 5.27 -0.77 -10.11
CA TRP A 158 5.54 0.55 -9.56
C TRP A 158 7.04 0.81 -9.52
N ASN A 159 7.80 -0.20 -9.11
CA ASN A 159 9.24 -0.23 -9.19
C ASN A 159 9.68 -1.30 -10.18
N ILE A 160 10.55 -0.93 -11.12
CA ILE A 160 11.11 -1.81 -12.15
C ILE A 160 12.55 -2.22 -11.78
N ASP A 161 13.23 -1.41 -10.96
CA ASP A 161 14.60 -1.69 -10.54
C ASP A 161 14.61 -2.55 -9.26
N PRO A 162 15.09 -3.80 -9.31
CA PRO A 162 15.17 -4.64 -8.13
C PRO A 162 16.09 -4.07 -7.05
N GLU A 163 17.07 -3.23 -7.39
CA GLU A 163 17.99 -2.64 -6.40
C GLU A 163 17.31 -1.60 -5.51
N ASP A 164 16.23 -0.98 -5.99
CA ASP A 164 15.41 -0.03 -5.24
C ASP A 164 14.33 -0.70 -4.37
N SER A 165 14.23 -2.04 -4.44
CA SER A 165 13.26 -2.81 -3.65
C SER A 165 13.73 -2.98 -2.20
N ILE A 166 12.78 -2.95 -1.27
CA ILE A 166 13.09 -3.09 0.16
C ILE A 166 13.09 -4.58 0.51
N PRO A 167 14.22 -5.15 0.98
CA PRO A 167 14.29 -6.57 1.25
C PRO A 167 13.66 -6.92 2.60
N ILE A 168 12.85 -7.97 2.61
CA ILE A 168 12.25 -8.55 3.81
C ILE A 168 12.38 -10.08 3.81
N VAL A 169 12.30 -10.68 4.99
CA VAL A 169 12.39 -12.13 5.17
C VAL A 169 11.13 -12.63 5.88
N ILE A 170 10.45 -13.60 5.29
CA ILE A 170 9.40 -14.38 5.96
C ILE A 170 10.07 -15.57 6.61
N HIS A 171 9.98 -15.63 7.94
CA HIS A 171 10.50 -16.76 8.69
C HIS A 171 9.38 -17.70 9.12
N ALA A 172 9.71 -18.99 9.14
CA ALA A 172 8.84 -20.01 9.69
C ALA A 172 9.58 -20.97 10.63
N GLY A 173 9.02 -21.19 11.82
CA GLY A 173 9.43 -22.25 12.73
C GLY A 173 8.42 -23.39 12.70
N THR A 174 8.84 -24.61 12.40
CA THR A 174 7.93 -25.78 12.46
C THR A 174 8.67 -27.11 12.67
N GLY A 175 7.92 -28.18 12.89
CA GLY A 175 8.46 -29.54 12.98
C GLY A 175 8.83 -30.12 11.61
N GLN A 176 9.73 -31.11 11.61
CA GLN A 176 10.27 -31.72 10.39
C GLN A 176 9.20 -32.27 9.42
N ALA A 177 8.08 -32.79 9.94
CA ALA A 177 7.00 -33.32 9.10
C ALA A 177 6.28 -32.23 8.29
N THR A 178 6.09 -31.04 8.86
CA THR A 178 5.34 -29.94 8.24
C THR A 178 6.21 -29.09 7.32
N ALA A 179 7.52 -29.01 7.59
CA ALA A 179 8.46 -28.16 6.86
C ALA A 179 8.46 -28.39 5.33
N THR A 180 8.39 -29.65 4.88
CA THR A 180 8.36 -30.00 3.45
C THR A 180 7.14 -29.46 2.73
N ALA A 181 5.96 -29.52 3.37
CA ALA A 181 4.72 -28.99 2.82
C ALA A 181 4.65 -27.46 2.91
N LEU A 182 5.31 -26.88 3.92
CA LEU A 182 5.29 -25.44 4.19
C LEU A 182 6.15 -24.63 3.22
N LYS A 183 7.32 -25.15 2.82
CA LYS A 183 8.23 -24.44 1.91
C LYS A 183 7.57 -23.93 0.61
N PRO A 184 6.91 -24.76 -0.21
CA PRO A 184 6.30 -24.27 -1.44
C PRO A 184 5.16 -23.25 -1.19
N ILE A 185 4.50 -23.32 -0.03
CA ILE A 185 3.46 -22.37 0.36
C ILE A 185 4.08 -21.01 0.71
N LEU A 186 5.20 -20.99 1.43
CA LEU A 186 5.90 -19.75 1.74
C LEU A 186 6.53 -19.11 0.49
N ASP A 187 7.06 -19.93 -0.43
CA ASP A 187 7.54 -19.45 -1.73
C ASP A 187 6.40 -18.85 -2.56
N ASP A 188 5.18 -19.41 -2.47
CA ASP A 188 3.96 -18.86 -3.06
C ASP A 188 3.57 -17.52 -2.42
N VAL A 189 3.59 -17.42 -1.09
CA VAL A 189 3.35 -16.16 -0.37
C VAL A 189 4.36 -15.09 -0.78
N ALA A 190 5.64 -15.43 -0.84
CA ALA A 190 6.69 -14.48 -1.23
C ALA A 190 6.44 -13.92 -2.63
N ARG A 191 6.04 -14.79 -3.58
CA ARG A 191 5.63 -14.38 -4.93
C ARG A 191 4.40 -13.47 -4.92
N GLU A 192 3.36 -13.83 -4.17
CA GLU A 192 2.13 -13.04 -4.07
C GLU A 192 2.39 -11.66 -3.47
N ILE A 193 3.24 -11.54 -2.44
CA ILE A 193 3.64 -10.24 -1.89
C ILE A 193 4.46 -9.43 -2.89
N ALA A 194 5.37 -10.05 -3.65
CA ALA A 194 6.12 -9.36 -4.70
C ALA A 194 5.19 -8.79 -5.78
N VAL A 195 4.16 -9.54 -6.18
CA VAL A 195 3.12 -9.11 -7.13
C VAL A 195 2.25 -7.98 -6.54
N ALA A 196 1.75 -8.17 -5.32
CA ALA A 196 0.88 -7.22 -4.64
C ALA A 196 1.59 -5.88 -4.36
N SER A 197 2.86 -5.94 -3.96
CA SER A 197 3.70 -4.76 -3.69
C SER A 197 4.21 -4.07 -4.96
N LYS A 198 4.03 -4.68 -6.14
CA LYS A 198 4.41 -4.12 -7.46
C LYS A 198 5.89 -3.68 -7.51
N GLY A 199 6.78 -4.49 -6.95
CA GLY A 199 8.24 -4.26 -6.95
C GLY A 199 8.76 -3.42 -5.77
N ILE A 200 7.90 -3.02 -4.84
CA ILE A 200 8.32 -2.29 -3.64
C ILE A 200 9.10 -3.20 -2.69
N LEU A 201 8.71 -4.48 -2.58
CA LEU A 201 9.34 -5.45 -1.68
C LEU A 201 10.03 -6.56 -2.47
N THR A 202 11.20 -6.96 -1.99
CA THR A 202 11.82 -8.25 -2.34
C THR A 202 11.70 -9.17 -1.14
N VAL A 203 11.12 -10.35 -1.34
CA VAL A 203 10.75 -11.26 -0.26
C VAL A 203 11.55 -12.54 -0.35
N THR A 204 12.20 -12.91 0.74
CA THR A 204 12.89 -14.20 0.88
C THR A 204 12.24 -15.03 1.98
N VAL A 205 12.46 -16.35 1.95
CA VAL A 205 11.87 -17.29 2.90
C VAL A 205 12.97 -18.01 3.66
N ASP A 206 12.84 -18.06 4.98
CA ASP A 206 13.70 -18.81 5.88
C ASP A 206 12.88 -19.77 6.75
N ILE A 207 13.31 -21.02 6.85
CA ILE A 207 12.58 -22.06 7.60
C ILE A 207 13.49 -22.71 8.63
N ALA A 208 13.18 -22.48 9.90
CA ALA A 208 13.78 -23.15 11.04
C ALA A 208 13.03 -24.46 11.33
N VAL A 209 13.70 -25.59 11.12
CA VAL A 209 13.13 -26.92 11.35
C VAL A 209 13.51 -27.46 12.73
N GLY A 210 12.51 -27.70 13.57
CA GLY A 210 12.68 -28.29 14.90
C GLY A 210 13.10 -29.76 14.84
N LYS A 211 13.71 -30.25 15.94
CA LYS A 211 14.12 -31.65 16.08
C LYS A 211 12.92 -32.59 16.00
N LYS A 212 13.11 -33.78 15.41
CA LYS A 212 12.09 -34.83 15.37
C LYS A 212 11.76 -35.28 16.79
N MET A 213 10.49 -35.15 17.19
CA MET A 213 10.02 -35.70 18.46
C MET A 213 9.68 -37.19 18.31
N PRO A 214 10.20 -38.07 19.18
CA PRO A 214 9.70 -39.42 19.30
C PRO A 214 8.32 -39.36 19.97
N ASN A 215 7.26 -39.73 19.24
CA ASN A 215 5.84 -39.68 19.63
C ASN A 215 5.23 -38.26 19.72
N PRO A 216 4.95 -37.62 18.56
CA PRO A 216 4.26 -36.33 18.55
C PRO A 216 2.81 -36.48 19.03
N THR A 217 2.43 -35.75 20.09
CA THR A 217 1.04 -35.54 20.51
C THR A 217 0.43 -34.37 19.72
N GLY A 218 -0.12 -34.66 18.54
CA GLY A 218 -0.84 -33.70 17.71
C GLY A 218 -0.02 -33.06 16.57
N PRO A 219 -0.65 -32.21 15.74
CA PRO A 219 0.02 -31.54 14.64
C PRO A 219 1.10 -30.57 15.15
N ALA A 220 2.26 -30.56 14.49
CA ALA A 220 3.34 -29.64 14.86
C ALA A 220 2.90 -28.18 14.61
N PRO A 221 3.12 -27.26 15.57
CA PRO A 221 2.80 -25.86 15.37
C PRO A 221 3.67 -25.25 14.26
N VAL A 222 3.11 -24.26 13.59
CA VAL A 222 3.81 -23.37 12.66
C VAL A 222 3.82 -21.99 13.28
N ALA A 223 5.01 -21.45 13.53
CA ALA A 223 5.22 -20.07 13.95
C ALA A 223 5.72 -19.25 12.76
N LEU A 224 5.10 -18.10 12.46
CA LEU A 224 5.47 -17.19 11.38
C LEU A 224 5.79 -15.80 11.92
N TRP A 225 6.81 -15.17 11.37
CA TRP A 225 7.14 -13.75 11.60
C TRP A 225 7.84 -13.16 10.37
N ILE A 226 7.86 -11.83 10.26
CA ILE A 226 8.48 -11.11 9.14
C ILE A 226 9.56 -10.18 9.72
N SER A 227 10.73 -10.12 9.10
CA SER A 227 11.85 -9.25 9.51
C SER A 227 12.42 -8.48 8.33
N GLY A 228 13.28 -7.49 8.62
CA GLY A 228 14.17 -6.90 7.61
C GLY A 228 15.33 -7.83 7.25
N ALA A 229 16.10 -7.47 6.23
CA ALA A 229 17.15 -8.36 5.71
C ALA A 229 18.41 -8.45 6.60
N ALA A 230 18.62 -7.47 7.49
CA ALA A 230 19.76 -7.47 8.39
C ALA A 230 19.57 -8.46 9.54
N LYS A 231 20.66 -9.06 10.02
CA LYS A 231 20.65 -10.08 11.09
C LYS A 231 19.93 -9.64 12.37
N ASP A 232 20.06 -8.36 12.72
CA ASP A 232 19.45 -7.76 13.92
C ASP A 232 18.33 -6.76 13.55
N ALA A 233 17.71 -6.96 12.37
CA ALA A 233 16.62 -6.14 11.92
C ALA A 233 15.39 -6.29 12.85
N PRO A 234 14.59 -5.22 13.02
CA PRO A 234 13.27 -5.34 13.61
C PRO A 234 12.45 -6.46 12.95
N ALA A 235 11.69 -7.18 13.77
CA ALA A 235 10.76 -8.21 13.32
C ALA A 235 9.35 -7.92 13.83
N THR A 236 8.35 -8.46 13.15
CA THR A 236 7.00 -8.56 13.69
C THR A 236 6.98 -9.50 14.89
N GLU A 237 5.92 -9.42 15.69
CA GLU A 237 5.60 -10.51 16.61
C GLU A 237 5.43 -11.83 15.84
N ALA A 238 5.73 -12.95 16.51
CA ALA A 238 5.50 -14.27 15.93
C ALA A 238 4.06 -14.71 16.19
N LEU A 239 3.34 -15.10 15.13
CA LEU A 239 2.03 -15.71 15.22
C LEU A 239 2.16 -17.21 15.01
N SER A 240 1.49 -18.00 15.86
CA SER A 240 1.55 -19.46 15.82
C SER A 240 0.18 -20.06 15.60
N PHE A 241 0.11 -21.11 14.78
CA PHE A 241 -1.11 -21.87 14.53
C PHE A 241 -0.81 -23.35 14.34
N THR A 242 -1.84 -24.18 14.47
CA THR A 242 -1.79 -25.62 14.21
C THR A 242 -2.80 -25.98 13.13
N VAL A 243 -2.46 -26.91 12.26
CA VAL A 243 -3.32 -27.36 11.17
C VAL A 243 -3.51 -28.86 11.27
N GLU A 244 -4.74 -29.29 11.53
CA GLU A 244 -5.10 -30.72 11.55
C GLU A 244 -5.28 -31.28 10.13
N ASN A 245 -5.92 -30.51 9.24
CA ASN A 245 -6.11 -30.87 7.84
C ASN A 245 -5.10 -30.13 6.94
N PRO A 246 -4.13 -30.84 6.33
CA PRO A 246 -3.13 -30.23 5.45
C PRO A 246 -3.70 -29.37 4.31
N ALA A 247 -4.93 -29.62 3.86
CA ALA A 247 -5.59 -28.81 2.84
C ALA A 247 -5.80 -27.34 3.27
N HIS A 248 -5.88 -27.08 4.58
CA HIS A 248 -6.05 -25.73 5.13
C HIS A 248 -4.72 -25.03 5.44
N LEU A 249 -3.57 -25.70 5.25
CA LEU A 249 -2.27 -25.13 5.58
C LEU A 249 -2.00 -23.86 4.76
N ARG A 250 -2.31 -23.89 3.46
CA ARG A 250 -2.10 -22.73 2.58
C ARG A 250 -2.93 -21.53 3.04
N SER A 251 -4.24 -21.68 3.21
CA SER A 251 -5.11 -20.57 3.62
C SER A 251 -4.71 -20.01 4.98
N GLN A 252 -4.31 -20.86 5.94
CA GLN A 252 -3.85 -20.40 7.24
C GLN A 252 -2.53 -19.65 7.21
N VAL A 253 -1.58 -20.06 6.36
CA VAL A 253 -0.33 -19.32 6.16
C VAL A 253 -0.63 -17.92 5.61
N PHE A 254 -1.45 -17.81 4.55
CA PHE A 254 -1.80 -16.51 3.98
C PHE A 254 -2.57 -15.63 4.97
N ALA A 255 -3.54 -16.19 5.71
CA ALA A 255 -4.28 -15.45 6.74
C ALA A 255 -3.38 -14.97 7.89
N THR A 256 -2.42 -15.81 8.32
CA THR A 256 -1.44 -15.44 9.35
C THR A 256 -0.54 -14.31 8.86
N VAL A 257 -0.05 -14.39 7.61
CA VAL A 257 0.78 -13.33 7.01
C VAL A 257 -0.01 -12.02 6.89
N TYR A 258 -1.27 -12.07 6.46
CA TYR A 258 -2.15 -10.90 6.47
C TYR A 258 -2.26 -10.28 7.89
N GLY A 259 -2.47 -11.11 8.91
CA GLY A 259 -2.52 -10.69 10.31
C GLY A 259 -1.21 -10.07 10.81
N LEU A 260 -0.05 -10.63 10.42
CA LEU A 260 1.26 -10.08 10.76
C LEU A 260 1.46 -8.67 10.17
N VAL A 261 1.10 -8.47 8.90
CA VAL A 261 1.18 -7.17 8.23
C VAL A 261 0.21 -6.17 8.87
N GLY A 262 -1.03 -6.58 9.10
CA GLY A 262 -2.05 -5.76 9.77
C GLY A 262 -1.62 -5.32 11.18
N GLY A 263 -1.13 -6.26 11.98
CA GLY A 263 -0.63 -5.98 13.33
C GLY A 263 0.56 -5.02 13.33
N GLN A 264 1.49 -5.16 12.38
CA GLN A 264 2.65 -4.28 12.28
C GLN A 264 2.27 -2.86 11.87
N LEU A 265 1.41 -2.71 10.87
CA LEU A 265 0.96 -1.40 10.38
C LEU A 265 0.18 -0.66 11.47
N LYS A 266 -0.75 -1.34 12.15
CA LYS A 266 -1.50 -0.77 13.29
C LYS A 266 -0.61 -0.21 14.40
N ARG A 267 0.57 -0.82 14.64
CA ARG A 267 1.50 -0.39 15.69
C ARG A 267 2.43 0.74 15.27
N LYS A 268 2.73 0.88 13.97
CA LYS A 268 3.85 1.69 13.47
C LYS A 268 3.42 2.84 12.57
N THR A 269 2.18 2.87 12.11
CA THR A 269 1.68 3.93 11.22
C THR A 269 0.42 4.58 11.79
N ALA A 270 0.06 5.74 11.24
CA ALA A 270 -1.20 6.43 11.52
C ALA A 270 -2.32 6.04 10.53
N TYR A 271 -2.11 4.97 9.74
CA TYR A 271 -3.07 4.52 8.74
C TYR A 271 -4.29 3.85 9.40
N ALA A 272 -5.39 3.79 8.64
CA ALA A 272 -6.54 3.02 9.06
C ALA A 272 -6.10 1.57 9.34
N PRO A 273 -6.51 1.00 10.49
CA PRO A 273 -6.16 -0.38 10.79
C PRO A 273 -6.75 -1.28 9.71
N LEU A 274 -5.93 -2.18 9.18
CA LEU A 274 -6.41 -3.23 8.28
C LEU A 274 -7.53 -4.00 8.99
N SER A 275 -8.70 -4.07 8.34
CA SER A 275 -9.82 -4.86 8.84
C SER A 275 -9.39 -6.30 9.04
N GLU A 276 -9.92 -6.95 10.07
CA GLU A 276 -9.76 -8.39 10.20
C GLU A 276 -10.25 -9.09 8.93
N LEU A 277 -9.60 -10.19 8.58
CA LEU A 277 -9.94 -10.95 7.39
C LEU A 277 -11.42 -11.39 7.48
N PRO A 278 -12.31 -10.93 6.59
CA PRO A 278 -13.72 -11.29 6.68
C PRO A 278 -13.91 -12.79 6.52
N SER A 279 -14.87 -13.35 7.25
CA SER A 279 -15.18 -14.78 7.16
C SER A 279 -15.59 -15.15 5.74
N GLY A 280 -14.86 -16.08 5.11
CA GLY A 280 -15.13 -16.56 3.75
C GLY A 280 -14.42 -15.79 2.63
N GLU A 281 -13.66 -14.74 2.93
CA GLU A 281 -12.82 -14.07 1.93
C GLU A 281 -11.52 -14.86 1.68
N ASP A 282 -11.04 -14.88 0.44
CA ASP A 282 -9.78 -15.52 0.09
C ASP A 282 -8.60 -14.72 0.67
N PRO A 283 -7.78 -15.31 1.56
CA PRO A 283 -6.61 -14.65 2.12
C PRO A 283 -5.63 -14.12 1.07
N VAL A 284 -5.53 -14.76 -0.09
CA VAL A 284 -4.67 -14.31 -1.20
C VAL A 284 -5.22 -13.01 -1.80
N GLU A 285 -6.52 -12.96 -2.05
CA GLU A 285 -7.19 -11.77 -2.58
C GLU A 285 -7.08 -10.60 -1.59
N SER A 286 -7.26 -10.86 -0.29
CA SER A 286 -7.08 -9.85 0.76
C SER A 286 -5.65 -9.30 0.81
N LEU A 287 -4.62 -10.15 0.73
CA LEU A 287 -3.22 -9.73 0.65
C LEU A 287 -2.95 -8.85 -0.57
N ASN A 288 -3.57 -9.20 -1.69
CA ASN A 288 -3.47 -8.41 -2.91
C ASN A 288 -4.20 -7.08 -2.76
N CYS A 289 -5.50 -7.05 -2.49
CA CYS A 289 -6.33 -5.85 -2.67
C CYS A 289 -6.43 -4.94 -1.43
N ARG A 290 -6.31 -5.49 -0.21
CA ARG A 290 -6.52 -4.73 1.03
C ARG A 290 -5.26 -4.08 1.56
N ILE A 291 -4.07 -4.59 1.21
CA ILE A 291 -2.80 -3.96 1.57
C ILE A 291 -2.31 -3.14 0.39
N THR A 292 -2.26 -1.83 0.55
CA THR A 292 -1.86 -0.92 -0.53
C THR A 292 -0.35 -0.92 -0.73
N ARG A 293 0.09 -0.40 -1.88
CA ARG A 293 1.52 -0.19 -2.16
C ARG A 293 2.19 0.68 -1.09
N LEU A 294 1.49 1.68 -0.56
CA LEU A 294 2.00 2.52 0.52
C LEU A 294 2.20 1.72 1.81
N CYS A 295 1.23 0.91 2.19
CA CYS A 295 1.33 0.00 3.33
C CYS A 295 2.51 -0.98 3.19
N TRP A 296 2.73 -1.55 2.00
CA TRP A 296 3.90 -2.40 1.74
C TRP A 296 5.23 -1.67 1.95
N ARG A 297 5.32 -0.42 1.46
CA ARG A 297 6.52 0.40 1.64
C ARG A 297 6.78 0.71 3.12
N GLU A 298 5.75 1.09 3.87
CA GLU A 298 5.90 1.37 5.30
C GLU A 298 6.27 0.11 6.10
N LEU A 299 5.72 -1.05 5.74
CA LEU A 299 6.14 -2.32 6.34
C LEU A 299 7.64 -2.55 6.12
N GLY A 300 8.09 -2.49 4.85
CA GLY A 300 9.50 -2.71 4.51
C GLY A 300 10.43 -1.71 5.19
N ALA A 301 10.08 -0.42 5.17
CA ALA A 301 10.86 0.64 5.81
C ALA A 301 10.93 0.45 7.33
N GLY A 302 9.81 0.13 7.97
CA GLY A 302 9.74 -0.10 9.42
C GLY A 302 10.54 -1.31 9.89
N LEU A 303 10.64 -2.35 9.06
CA LEU A 303 11.43 -3.56 9.35
C LEU A 303 12.92 -3.40 9.07
N ASN A 304 13.33 -2.38 8.31
CA ASN A 304 14.73 -2.11 7.97
C ASN A 304 15.28 -0.83 8.64
N LEU A 305 14.64 -0.36 9.71
CA LEU A 305 15.19 0.72 10.53
C LEU A 305 16.53 0.28 11.14
N ALA A 306 17.53 1.17 11.08
CA ALA A 306 18.82 0.93 11.69
C ALA A 306 18.66 0.64 13.21
N PRO A 307 19.43 -0.30 13.78
CA PRO A 307 19.43 -0.52 15.21
C PRO A 307 19.79 0.81 15.92
N PRO A 308 19.13 1.14 17.06
CA PRO A 308 19.55 2.28 17.84
C PRO A 308 21.04 2.11 18.22
N PRO A 309 21.84 3.18 18.16
CA PRO A 309 23.25 3.11 18.54
C PRO A 309 23.36 2.55 19.97
N PRO A 310 24.37 1.71 20.25
CA PRO A 310 24.55 1.18 21.60
C PRO A 310 24.60 2.34 22.60
N PRO A 311 23.99 2.20 23.79
CA PRO A 311 24.05 3.22 24.81
C PRO A 311 25.51 3.57 25.05
N ALA A 312 25.85 4.86 24.96
CA ALA A 312 27.20 5.34 25.20
C ALA A 312 27.68 4.77 26.53
N PRO A 313 28.93 4.25 26.61
CA PRO A 313 29.46 3.69 27.85
C PRO A 313 29.25 4.72 28.95
N ALA A 314 28.58 4.28 30.03
CA ALA A 314 28.29 5.12 31.18
C ALA A 314 29.58 5.85 31.57
N THR A 315 29.54 7.18 31.47
CA THR A 315 30.64 8.02 31.95
C THR A 315 30.85 7.62 33.40
N PRO A 316 32.04 7.16 33.81
CA PRO A 316 32.26 6.70 35.16
C PRO A 316 31.86 7.83 36.10
N GLU A 317 30.83 7.53 36.88
CA GLU A 317 30.28 8.39 37.91
C GLU A 317 31.46 8.89 38.74
N ARG A 318 31.71 10.21 38.73
CA ARG A 318 32.69 10.83 39.62
C ARG A 318 32.27 10.46 41.04
N ARG A 319 32.97 9.48 41.61
CA ARG A 319 32.90 9.10 43.02
C ARG A 319 32.98 10.40 43.82
N ASN A 320 31.87 10.75 44.46
CA ASN A 320 31.76 11.92 45.33
C ASN A 320 32.96 11.93 46.28
N GLU A 321 33.81 12.95 46.14
CA GLU A 321 34.80 13.26 47.15
C GLU A 321 34.04 13.63 48.44
N GLU A 322 34.25 12.80 49.44
CA GLU A 322 33.82 12.99 50.82
C GLU A 322 34.35 14.33 51.35
N PRO A 323 33.50 15.25 51.86
CA PRO A 323 33.96 16.54 52.34
C PRO A 323 34.69 16.39 53.67
N ALA A 324 35.98 16.71 53.68
CA ALA A 324 36.80 16.77 54.89
C ALA A 324 36.22 17.73 55.96
N PRO A 325 36.40 17.43 57.26
CA PRO A 325 35.82 18.22 58.34
C PRO A 325 36.54 19.56 58.49
N ARG A 326 35.74 20.63 58.62
CA ARG A 326 36.22 22.01 58.87
C ARG A 326 36.86 22.15 60.24
N PRO A 327 37.92 22.98 60.35
CA PRO A 327 38.11 23.79 61.54
C PRO A 327 38.18 25.30 61.23
N ASN A 328 37.28 25.99 61.93
CA ASN A 328 37.40 27.24 62.67
C ASN A 328 37.84 28.58 62.03
N ARG A 329 37.12 29.63 62.47
CA ARG A 329 37.15 31.05 62.08
C ARG A 329 38.50 31.75 62.28
N GLY A 330 38.81 32.69 61.38
CA GLY A 330 39.76 33.79 61.62
C GLY A 330 39.80 34.82 60.49
N ASN A 331 39.27 36.02 60.80
CA ASN A 331 39.33 37.33 60.12
C ASN A 331 40.26 37.55 58.90
N SER A 332 39.71 38.22 57.85
CA SER A 332 40.06 39.60 57.42
C SER A 332 39.70 39.83 55.93
N THR A 333 39.05 40.96 55.66
CA THR A 333 38.69 41.54 54.34
C THR A 333 39.91 42.13 53.60
N PRO A 334 39.77 42.84 52.46
CA PRO A 334 39.35 42.40 51.12
C PRO A 334 40.40 42.81 50.03
N ASN A 335 40.49 42.15 48.87
CA ASN A 335 41.03 42.87 47.70
C ASN A 335 40.61 42.34 46.32
N LYS A 336 40.43 43.34 45.45
CA LYS A 336 40.06 43.52 44.03
C LYS A 336 40.21 42.38 42.97
N PRO A 337 39.56 42.57 41.80
CA PRO A 337 39.31 41.56 40.77
C PRO A 337 40.35 41.55 39.64
N ALA A 338 40.41 40.44 38.90
CA ALA A 338 40.92 40.42 37.53
C ALA A 338 39.99 39.60 36.63
N LYS A 339 39.60 40.24 35.54
CA LYS A 339 38.74 39.76 34.44
C LYS A 339 39.66 39.21 33.31
N PRO A 340 39.13 38.81 32.13
CA PRO A 340 39.26 37.47 31.57
C PRO A 340 40.25 37.36 30.40
N ALA A 341 40.56 36.14 29.95
CA ALA A 341 41.18 35.91 28.65
C ALA A 341 40.43 34.84 27.86
N THR A 342 39.59 35.34 26.96
CA THR A 342 39.07 34.70 25.75
C THR A 342 40.24 34.31 24.82
N THR A 343 40.19 33.15 24.14
CA THR A 343 40.32 33.04 22.67
C THR A 343 40.15 31.57 22.24
N PRO A 344 39.46 31.29 21.11
CA PRO A 344 38.99 29.96 20.71
C PRO A 344 39.96 29.23 19.77
N ALA A 345 39.94 27.90 19.84
CA ALA A 345 40.71 27.05 18.94
C ALA A 345 40.02 26.89 17.57
N LYS A 346 40.83 27.10 16.54
CA LYS A 346 40.60 27.04 15.09
C LYS A 346 40.35 25.59 14.62
N PRO A 347 39.38 25.33 13.72
CA PRO A 347 39.22 24.01 13.09
C PRO A 347 40.18 23.83 11.90
N ALA A 348 40.76 22.62 11.80
CA ALA A 348 41.66 22.20 10.73
C ALA A 348 40.89 21.83 9.43
N PRO A 349 41.50 21.99 8.24
CA PRO A 349 40.82 21.77 6.97
C PRO A 349 40.99 20.36 6.38
N ARG A 350 39.87 19.85 5.86
CA ARG A 350 39.60 19.18 4.56
C ARG A 350 40.46 17.99 4.11
N ALA A 351 39.78 16.92 3.71
CA ALA A 351 40.22 16.05 2.62
C ALA A 351 39.03 15.71 1.70
N THR A 352 39.19 16.04 0.42
CA THR A 352 38.26 15.73 -0.68
C THR A 352 38.69 14.39 -1.30
N PRO A 353 37.79 13.45 -1.63
CA PRO A 353 38.17 12.25 -2.38
C PRO A 353 38.24 12.51 -3.89
N ALA A 354 39.21 11.85 -4.53
CA ALA A 354 39.48 11.91 -5.97
C ALA A 354 38.45 11.13 -6.82
N PRO A 355 38.26 11.47 -8.10
CA PRO A 355 37.33 10.79 -8.99
C PRO A 355 37.87 9.45 -9.52
N ASN A 356 36.97 8.47 -9.62
CA ASN A 356 37.22 7.09 -10.03
C ASN A 356 37.32 6.97 -11.57
N PRO A 357 38.26 6.19 -12.16
CA PRO A 357 38.42 6.05 -13.60
C PRO A 357 37.40 5.08 -14.23
N ALA A 358 36.93 5.43 -15.44
CA ALA A 358 35.95 4.69 -16.25
C ALA A 358 36.44 3.31 -16.73
N PRO A 359 35.54 2.31 -16.87
CA PRO A 359 35.90 1.00 -17.43
C PRO A 359 35.92 0.98 -18.97
N ARG A 360 36.92 0.26 -19.50
CA ARG A 360 37.25 0.02 -20.90
C ARG A 360 36.18 -0.76 -21.66
N SER A 361 35.97 -0.34 -22.91
CA SER A 361 35.29 -1.05 -23.98
C SER A 361 36.07 -2.31 -24.43
N THR A 362 35.39 -3.45 -24.50
CA THR A 362 35.87 -4.64 -25.23
C THR A 362 34.87 -5.00 -26.32
N ARG A 363 35.33 -4.92 -27.57
CA ARG A 363 34.65 -5.37 -28.80
C ARG A 363 34.94 -6.85 -29.04
N PRO A 364 34.04 -7.63 -29.67
CA PRO A 364 34.19 -9.08 -29.80
C PRO A 364 35.05 -9.49 -31.00
N THR A 365 35.66 -10.68 -30.90
CA THR A 365 36.28 -11.40 -32.01
C THR A 365 35.50 -12.66 -32.34
N ARG A 366 35.02 -12.67 -33.59
CA ARG A 366 34.68 -13.77 -34.53
C ARG A 366 33.87 -14.97 -34.07
#